data_AF-A0A5E7CS52-F1
#
_entry.id   AF-A0A5E7CS52-F1
#
_cell.length_a   1.000
_cell.length_b   1.000
_cell.length_c   1.000
_cell.angle_alpha   90.00
_cell.angle_beta   90.00
_cell.angle_gamma   90.00
#
_symmetry.space_group_name_H-M   'P 1'
#
loop_
_entity.id
_entity.type
_entity.pdbx_description
1 polymer ?
#
loop_
_entity_poly.entity_id
_entity_poly.type
_entity_poly.pdbx_seq_one_letter_code
_entity_poly.pdbx_strand_id
1 'polypeptide(L)' 'MPVTYLPLQAWNKHWELDGSRVRCRLCGRVQDLTDAGTFSHALGCKAWGLQAQYPSRVLASLLQQKIQAGLF' A
#
# COMPACT_ATOMS: atom_id res chain seq x y z
N MET A 1 -21.02 12.77 -2.16
CA MET A 1 -20.24 11.90 -3.08
C MET A 1 -18.98 11.50 -2.34
N PRO A 2 -18.54 10.21 -2.36
CA PRO A 2 -17.26 9.86 -1.75
C PRO A 2 -16.15 10.62 -2.46
N VAL A 3 -15.36 11.39 -1.70
CA VAL A 3 -14.21 12.10 -2.26
C VAL A 3 -13.17 11.06 -2.64
N THR A 4 -12.93 10.93 -3.95
CA THR A 4 -11.89 10.04 -4.47
C THR A 4 -10.52 10.63 -4.12
N TYR A 5 -9.87 10.06 -3.11
CA TYR A 5 -8.49 10.42 -2.79
C TYR A 5 -7.53 9.63 -3.69
N LEU A 6 -7.14 10.26 -4.80
CA LEU A 6 -6.31 9.66 -5.86
C LEU A 6 -5.05 8.94 -5.35
N PRO A 7 -4.32 9.43 -4.33
CA PRO A 7 -3.15 8.74 -3.82
C PRO A 7 -3.48 7.35 -3.22
N LEU A 8 -4.56 7.24 -2.45
CA LEU A 8 -5.01 5.93 -1.92
C LEU A 8 -5.49 5.01 -3.05
N GLN A 9 -6.11 5.56 -4.10
CA GLN A 9 -6.50 4.77 -5.26
C GLN A 9 -5.28 4.22 -6.01
N ALA A 10 -4.22 5.02 -6.18
CA ALA A 10 -2.97 4.58 -6.78
C ALA A 10 -2.31 3.48 -5.93
N TRP A 11 -2.29 3.64 -4.60
CA TRP A 11 -1.80 2.62 -3.68
C TRP A 11 -2.60 1.30 -3.81
N ASN A 12 -3.93 1.38 -3.86
CA ASN A 12 -4.82 0.22 -3.97
C ASN A 12 -4.68 -0.53 -5.31
N LYS A 13 -4.10 0.08 -6.36
CA LYS A 13 -3.79 -0.65 -7.62
C LYS A 13 -2.70 -1.70 -7.44
N HIS A 14 -1.77 -1.47 -6.51
CA HIS A 14 -0.62 -2.34 -6.28
C HIS A 14 -0.80 -3.22 -5.05
N TRP A 15 -1.55 -2.72 -4.08
CA TRP A 15 -1.69 -3.32 -2.76
C TRP A 15 -3.15 -3.59 -2.42
N GLU A 16 -3.35 -4.66 -1.68
CA GLU A 16 -4.63 -5.06 -1.12
C GLU A 16 -4.48 -5.17 0.39
N LEU A 17 -5.46 -4.63 1.12
CA LEU A 17 -5.56 -4.81 2.57
C LEU A 17 -6.48 -5.99 2.85
N ASP A 18 -5.99 -6.90 3.68
CA ASP A 18 -6.71 -8.08 4.18
C ASP A 18 -6.52 -8.13 5.70
N GLY A 19 -7.39 -7.44 6.43
CA GLY A 19 -7.24 -7.23 7.87
C GLY A 19 -5.93 -6.52 8.22
N SER A 20 -5.09 -7.17 9.03
CA SER A 20 -3.76 -6.65 9.43
C SER A 20 -2.67 -6.87 8.38
N ARG A 21 -3.00 -7.42 7.21
CA ARG A 21 -2.02 -7.82 6.20
C ARG A 21 -2.13 -6.98 4.95
N VAL A 22 -1.00 -6.74 4.31
CA VAL A 22 -0.90 -6.18 2.98
C VAL A 22 -0.47 -7.25 1.99
N ARG A 23 -1.23 -7.40 0.91
CA ARG A 23 -0.95 -8.30 -0.20
C ARG A 23 -0.54 -7.50 -1.43
N CYS A 24 0.51 -7.91 -2.12
CA CYS A 24 0.81 -7.41 -3.45
C CYS A 24 -0.19 -8.01 -4.45
N ARG A 25 -0.95 -7.18 -5.16
CA ARG A 25 -1.93 -7.64 -6.16
C ARG A 25 -1.28 -8.29 -7.38
N LEU A 26 0.01 -8.03 -7.63
CA LEU A 26 0.72 -8.58 -8.80
C LEU A 26 1.35 -9.95 -8.56
N CYS A 27 1.92 -10.19 -7.38
CA CYS A 27 2.59 -11.46 -7.08
C CYS A 27 1.95 -12.26 -5.94
N GLY A 28 0.89 -11.74 -5.30
CA GLY A 28 0.16 -12.43 -4.24
C GLY A 28 0.89 -12.59 -2.92
N ARG A 29 2.17 -12.17 -2.83
CA ARG A 29 2.92 -12.14 -1.56
C ARG A 29 2.17 -11.30 -0.53
N VAL A 30 2.33 -11.68 0.73
CA VAL A 30 1.67 -11.05 1.86
C VAL A 30 2.73 -10.67 2.88
N GLN A 31 2.55 -9.52 3.51
CA GLN A 31 3.32 -9.05 4.65
C GLN A 31 2.35 -8.52 5.71
N ASP A 32 2.71 -8.62 6.99
CA ASP A 32 1.93 -7.99 8.05
C ASP A 32 2.17 -6.47 8.05
N LEU A 33 1.14 -5.67 8.31
CA LEU A 33 1.26 -4.21 8.33
C LEU A 33 2.15 -3.69 9.47
N THR A 34 2.27 -4.47 10.55
CA THR A 34 3.15 -4.15 11.69
C THR A 34 4.61 -4.45 11.41
N ASP A 35 4.91 -5.20 10.34
CA ASP A 35 6.28 -5.41 9.89
C ASP A 35 6.83 -4.11 9.28
N ALA A 36 7.81 -3.53 9.97
CA ALA A 36 8.47 -2.29 9.55
C ALA A 36 9.50 -2.50 8.43
N GLY A 37 9.75 -3.76 8.06
CA GLY A 37 10.70 -4.18 7.05
C GLY A 37 10.23 -3.94 5.61
N THR A 38 11.15 -4.16 4.69
CA THR A 38 10.90 -4.04 3.25
C THR A 38 10.01 -5.18 2.77
N PHE A 39 9.02 -4.87 1.94
CA PHE A 39 8.13 -5.88 1.38
C PHE A 39 8.89 -6.83 0.45
N SER A 40 8.81 -8.13 0.75
CA SER A 40 9.53 -9.17 0.00
C SER A 40 8.64 -9.76 -1.12
N HIS A 41 8.76 -9.19 -2.32
CA HIS A 41 8.08 -9.71 -3.51
C HIS A 41 8.54 -11.12 -3.90
N ALA A 42 7.71 -11.83 -4.67
CA ALA A 42 8.13 -13.07 -5.34
C ALA A 42 9.08 -12.74 -6.50
N LEU A 43 9.95 -13.69 -6.84
CA LEU A 43 10.89 -13.56 -7.97
C LEU A 43 10.12 -13.27 -9.27
N GLY A 44 10.58 -12.30 -10.04
CA GLY A 44 9.95 -11.89 -11.31
C GLY A 44 8.73 -10.97 -11.17
N CYS A 45 8.40 -10.51 -9.96
CA CYS A 45 7.32 -9.55 -9.78
C CYS A 45 7.65 -8.21 -10.45
N LYS A 46 6.76 -7.72 -11.31
CA LYS A 46 6.90 -6.39 -11.94
C LYS A 46 6.91 -5.22 -10.94
N ALA A 47 6.34 -5.41 -9.74
CA ALA A 47 6.41 -4.42 -8.66
C ALA A 47 7.78 -4.35 -7.98
N TRP A 48 8.68 -5.31 -8.17
CA TRP A 48 9.98 -5.32 -7.52
C TRP A 48 10.87 -4.13 -7.93
N GLY A 49 10.76 -3.67 -9.18
CA GLY A 49 11.47 -2.47 -9.67
C GLY A 49 10.72 -1.15 -9.42
N LEU A 50 9.47 -1.21 -8.98
CA LEU A 50 8.70 -0.03 -8.59
C LEU A 50 9.10 0.31 -7.14
N GLN A 51 9.24 1.61 -6.82
CA GLN A 51 9.62 2.12 -5.49
C GLN A 51 8.66 1.73 -4.34
N ALA A 52 7.68 0.85 -4.60
CA ALA A 52 6.72 0.35 -3.64
C ALA A 52 7.34 -0.75 -2.75
N GLN A 53 8.43 -0.42 -2.07
CA GLN A 53 9.12 -1.34 -1.18
C GLN A 53 8.58 -1.33 0.26
N TYR A 54 7.77 -0.32 0.61
CA TYR A 54 7.28 -0.12 1.98
C TYR A 54 5.77 0.19 1.99
N PRO A 55 4.91 -0.79 1.66
CA PRO A 55 3.47 -0.58 1.54
C PRO A 55 2.85 0.06 2.77
N SER A 56 3.20 -0.41 3.98
CA SER A 56 2.66 0.08 5.25
C SER A 56 3.06 1.54 5.52
N ARG A 57 4.31 1.92 5.24
CA ARG A 57 4.81 3.30 5.43
C ARG A 57 4.13 4.26 4.47
N VAL A 58 4.03 3.89 3.20
CA VAL A 58 3.33 4.69 2.19
C VAL A 58 1.87 4.86 2.59
N LEU A 59 1.19 3.79 3.00
CA LEU A 59 -0.20 3.85 3.45
C LEU A 59 -0.37 4.82 4.63
N ALA A 60 0.49 4.74 5.64
CA ALA A 60 0.45 5.63 6.80
C ALA A 60 0.58 7.11 6.39
N SER A 61 1.53 7.43 5.50
CA SER A 61 1.70 8.79 4.98
C SER A 61 0.48 9.28 4.21
N LEU A 62 -0.12 8.42 3.36
CA LEU A 62 -1.33 8.77 2.60
C LEU A 62 -2.54 9.02 3.50
N LEU A 63 -2.71 8.21 4.55
CA LEU A 63 -3.78 8.41 5.54
C LEU A 63 -3.57 9.71 6.30
N GLN A 64 -2.35 9.99 6.76
CA GLN A 64 -2.03 11.23 7.46
C GLN A 64 -2.30 12.46 6.59
N GLN A 65 -1.89 12.44 5.32
CA GLN A 65 -2.18 13.52 4.36
C GLN A 65 -3.69 13.71 4.17
N LYS A 66 -4.45 12.61 4.03
CA LYS A 66 -5.90 12.67 3.91
C LYS A 66 -6.55 13.27 5.17
N ILE A 67 -6.02 12.99 6.37
CA ILE A 67 -6.53 13.52 7.65
C ILE A 67 -6.26 15.02 7.73
N GLN A 68 -5.02 15.43 7.43
CA GLN A 68 -4.62 16.84 7.42
C GLN A 68 -5.41 17.67 6.40
N ALA A 69 -5.81 17.05 5.29
CA ALA A 69 -6.66 17.68 4.29
C ALA A 69 -8.15 17.71 4.65
N GLY A 70 -8.56 17.11 5.78
CA GLY A 70 -9.96 17.06 6.21
C GLY A 70 -10.88 16.25 5.29
N LEU A 71 -10.34 15.26 4.58
CA LEU A 71 -11.07 14.51 3.54
C LEU A 71 -11.73 13.22 4.08
N PHE A 72 -12.12 13.20 5.36
CA PHE A 72 -12.79 12.08 6.01
C PHE A 72 -14.27 12.36 6.27
#